data_AF-F3QUH2-F1
#
_entry.id   AF-F3QUH2-F1
#
_cell.length_a   1.000
_cell.length_b   1.000
_cell.length_c   1.000
_cell.angle_alpha   90.00
_cell.angle_beta   90.00
_cell.angle_gamma   90.00
#
_symmetry.space_group_name_H-M   'P 1'
#
loop_
_entity.id
_entity.type
_entity.pdbx_description
1 polymer ?
#
loop_
_entity_poly.entity_id
_entity_poly.type
_entity_poly.pdbx_seq_one_letter_code
_entity_poly.pdbx_strand_id
1 'polypeptide(L)'
;MDFKRIAHHAVRRWNEKRKAEKAAGTPRTAAPQAGTLPKAANLESALGSFLAGRYGFRFNVLTGATEFRCLPDKENGTFRPVTERDLNAVCLEAHRHGIDCWDRDVARMVHSADVPEYHPFRQYFQRLPAWDGRDRLHDLAARVSDSPLWIQAFHR
;
A
#
# COMPACT_ATOMS: atom_id res chain seq x y z
N MET A 1 16.43 33.23 -28.72
CA MET A 1 15.95 33.21 -27.31
C MET A 1 16.48 31.94 -26.68
N ASP A 2 17.46 32.03 -25.77
CA ASP A 2 18.09 30.86 -25.16
C ASP A 2 17.42 30.52 -23.81
N PHE A 3 16.42 29.64 -23.89
CA PHE A 3 15.59 29.22 -22.75
C PHE A 3 16.41 28.56 -21.63
N LYS A 4 17.58 27.97 -21.93
CA LYS A 4 18.43 27.32 -20.92
C LYS A 4 19.08 28.35 -19.98
N ARG A 5 19.50 29.50 -20.51
CA ARG A 5 20.06 30.60 -19.68
C ARG A 5 19.02 31.23 -18.78
N ILE A 6 17.78 31.36 -19.25
CA ILE A 6 16.67 31.93 -18.47
C ILE A 6 16.29 31.01 -17.30
N ALA A 7 16.15 29.70 -17.57
CA ALA A 7 15.86 28.71 -16.53
C ALA A 7 16.97 28.65 -15.48
N HIS A 8 18.24 28.63 -15.89
CA HIS A 8 19.37 28.62 -14.97
C HIS A 8 19.41 29.86 -14.05
N HIS A 9 19.12 31.04 -14.60
CA HIS A 9 19.04 32.27 -13.81
C HIS A 9 17.89 32.25 -12.80
N ALA A 10 16.72 31.72 -13.19
CA ALA A 10 15.56 31.62 -12.31
C ALA A 10 15.82 30.66 -11.12
N VAL A 11 16.40 29.49 -11.40
CA VAL A 11 16.74 28.49 -10.37
C VAL A 11 17.79 29.02 -9.41
N ARG A 12 18.82 29.72 -9.91
CA ARG A 12 19.86 30.32 -9.08
C ARG A 12 19.27 31.38 -8.13
N ARG A 13 18.41 32.25 -8.66
CA ARG A 13 17.77 33.33 -7.89
C ARG A 13 16.83 32.80 -6.81
N TRP A 14 16.12 31.70 -7.09
CA TRP A 14 15.25 31.02 -6.13
C TRP A 14 16.06 30.40 -4.98
N ASN A 15 17.19 29.76 -5.29
CA ASN A 15 18.09 29.18 -4.29
C ASN A 15 18.76 30.24 -3.41
N GLU A 16 19.15 31.37 -3.98
CA GLU A 16 19.72 32.52 -3.25
C GLU A 16 18.70 33.13 -2.28
N LYS A 17 17.43 33.30 -2.73
CA LYS A 17 16.34 33.79 -1.89
C LYS A 17 16.06 32.87 -0.70
N ARG A 18 16.02 31.55 -0.91
CA ARG A 18 15.85 30.57 0.18
C ARG A 18 16.99 30.58 1.19
N LYS A 19 18.24 30.78 0.73
CA LYS A 19 19.38 30.90 1.65
C LYS A 19 19.31 32.17 2.49
N ALA A 20 18.87 33.30 1.90
CA ALA A 20 18.68 34.54 2.63
C ALA A 20 17.56 34.45 3.68
N GLU A 21 16.44 33.82 3.34
CA GLU A 21 15.33 33.58 4.29
C GLU A 21 15.75 32.65 5.44
N LYS A 22 16.62 31.67 5.18
CA LYS A 22 17.17 30.78 6.21
C LYS A 22 18.20 31.48 7.13
N ALA A 23 18.92 32.48 6.61
CA ALA A 23 19.87 33.29 7.37
C ALA A 23 19.20 34.37 8.22
N ALA A 24 18.00 34.83 7.83
CA ALA A 24 17.24 35.87 8.54
C ALA A 24 16.45 35.37 9.77
N GLY A 25 16.47 34.07 10.07
CA GLY A 25 15.85 33.53 11.28
C GLY A 25 16.67 33.82 12.53
N THR A 26 16.20 34.73 13.38
CA THR A 26 16.77 35.06 14.70
C THR A 26 16.90 33.81 15.59
N PRO A 27 18.00 33.59 16.34
CA PRO A 27 18.10 32.47 17.26
C PRO A 27 17.23 32.74 18.50
N ARG A 28 16.21 31.91 18.72
CA ARG A 28 15.47 31.86 20.00
C ARG A 28 16.10 30.81 20.91
N THR A 29 16.60 31.26 22.06
CA THR A 29 17.00 30.43 23.19
C THR A 29 15.76 29.94 23.95
N ALA A 30 15.53 28.61 24.02
CA ALA A 30 14.80 27.93 25.12
C ALA A 30 14.79 26.38 24.98
N ALA A 31 15.30 25.71 26.02
CA ALA A 31 14.82 24.50 26.72
C ALA A 31 14.65 23.14 25.95
N PRO A 32 14.74 21.98 26.65
CA PRO A 32 15.13 20.70 26.07
C PRO A 32 14.06 20.15 25.13
N GLN A 33 14.47 19.87 23.90
CA GLN A 33 13.60 19.37 22.84
C GLN A 33 13.19 17.92 23.13
N ALA A 34 11.92 17.72 23.45
CA ALA A 34 11.25 16.46 23.18
C ALA A 34 11.38 16.20 21.66
N GLY A 35 12.02 15.09 21.30
CA GLY A 35 12.49 14.80 19.95
C GLY A 35 11.44 15.01 18.88
N THR A 36 11.66 16.00 18.01
CA THR A 36 10.89 16.14 16.77
C THR A 36 11.30 14.98 15.86
N LEU A 37 10.47 13.95 15.77
CA LEU A 37 10.64 12.89 14.77
C LEU A 37 10.77 13.55 13.38
N PRO A 38 11.75 13.16 12.55
CA PRO A 38 11.99 13.78 11.25
C PRO A 38 10.73 13.63 10.37
N LYS A 39 10.41 14.67 9.58
CA LYS A 39 9.20 14.78 8.74
C LYS A 39 8.79 13.50 7.99
N ALA A 40 9.75 12.66 7.61
CA ALA A 40 9.51 11.37 6.96
C ALA A 40 8.73 10.38 7.85
N ALA A 41 9.07 10.26 9.13
CA ALA A 41 8.36 9.38 10.07
C ALA A 41 6.90 9.84 10.27
N ASN A 42 6.65 11.16 10.21
CA ASN A 42 5.30 11.71 10.28
C ASN A 42 4.49 11.40 9.01
N LEU A 43 5.12 11.43 7.83
CA LEU A 43 4.47 11.05 6.57
C LEU A 43 4.10 9.56 6.56
N GLU A 44 5.05 8.69 6.93
CA GLU A 44 4.82 7.23 6.99
C GLU A 44 3.70 6.88 7.97
N SER A 45 3.69 7.50 9.16
CA SER A 45 2.62 7.31 10.14
C SER A 45 1.26 7.82 9.65
N ALA A 46 1.22 9.01 9.03
CA ALA A 46 -0.02 9.57 8.49
C ALA A 46 -0.57 8.73 7.33
N LEU A 47 0.29 8.34 6.38
CA LEU A 47 -0.08 7.51 5.24
C LEU A 47 -0.48 6.10 5.70
N GLY A 48 0.26 5.49 6.62
CA GLY A 48 -0.07 4.19 7.21
C GLY A 48 -1.43 4.20 7.91
N SER A 49 -1.71 5.23 8.71
CA SER A 49 -3.01 5.38 9.38
C SER A 49 -4.15 5.55 8.38
N PHE A 50 -3.93 6.33 7.32
CA PHE A 50 -4.89 6.51 6.23
C PHE A 50 -5.19 5.20 5.50
N LEU A 51 -4.13 4.45 5.15
CA LEU A 51 -4.24 3.16 4.47
C LEU A 51 -4.97 2.12 5.33
N ALA A 52 -4.58 1.98 6.59
CA ALA A 52 -5.18 1.02 7.52
C ALA A 52 -6.67 1.30 7.79
N GLY A 53 -7.09 2.57 7.74
CA GLY A 53 -8.49 2.95 7.93
C GLY A 53 -9.38 2.67 6.71
N ARG A 54 -8.81 2.51 5.50
CA ARG A 54 -9.55 2.48 4.23
C ARG A 54 -9.33 1.23 3.40
N TYR A 55 -8.27 0.47 3.65
CA TYR A 55 -7.94 -0.70 2.87
C TYR A 55 -7.48 -1.85 3.77
N GLY A 56 -7.84 -3.06 3.36
CA GLY A 56 -7.20 -4.27 3.87
C GLY A 56 -6.18 -4.75 2.85
N PHE A 57 -4.92 -4.90 3.26
CA PHE A 57 -3.84 -5.45 2.44
C PHE A 57 -3.44 -6.84 2.93
N ARG A 58 -3.01 -7.68 1.98
CA ARG A 58 -2.39 -8.99 2.26
C ARG A 58 -1.47 -9.39 1.13
N PHE A 59 -0.39 -10.10 1.43
CA PHE A 59 0.53 -10.60 0.42
C PHE A 59 0.22 -12.05 0.08
N ASN A 60 -0.27 -12.32 -1.13
CA ASN A 60 -0.60 -13.68 -1.54
C ASN A 60 0.67 -14.45 -1.91
N VAL A 61 1.07 -15.39 -1.05
CA VAL A 61 2.32 -16.16 -1.22
C VAL A 61 2.30 -17.11 -2.41
N LEU A 62 1.12 -17.44 -2.96
CA LEU A 62 1.02 -18.32 -4.14
C LEU A 62 1.16 -17.54 -5.46
N THR A 63 0.69 -16.30 -5.50
CA THR A 63 0.80 -15.44 -6.69
C THR A 63 2.01 -14.50 -6.63
N GLY A 64 2.61 -14.33 -5.45
CA GLY A 64 3.69 -13.37 -5.21
C GLY A 64 3.24 -11.91 -5.29
N ALA A 65 1.95 -11.63 -5.15
CA ALA A 65 1.37 -10.29 -5.33
C ALA A 65 0.68 -9.80 -4.05
N THR A 66 0.81 -8.50 -3.78
CA THR A 66 -0.04 -7.83 -2.80
C THR A 66 -1.46 -7.73 -3.35
N GLU A 67 -2.43 -8.15 -2.56
CA GLU A 67 -3.85 -8.00 -2.82
C GLU A 67 -4.45 -7.00 -1.85
N PHE A 68 -5.51 -6.32 -2.27
CA PHE A 68 -6.23 -5.39 -1.43
C PHE A 68 -7.73 -5.43 -1.64
N ARG A 69 -8.44 -4.82 -0.69
CA ARG A 69 -9.87 -4.49 -0.74
C ARG A 69 -10.11 -3.15 -0.04
N CYS A 70 -11.21 -2.48 -0.35
CA CYS A 70 -11.62 -1.25 0.33
C CYS A 70 -12.35 -1.54 1.65
N LEU A 71 -12.39 -0.56 2.56
CA LEU A 71 -13.10 -0.59 3.85
C LEU A 71 -14.05 0.63 3.95
N PRO A 72 -15.18 0.53 4.67
CA PRO A 72 -15.80 -0.68 5.19
C PRO A 72 -16.61 -1.35 4.08
N ASP A 73 -16.05 -2.39 3.44
CA ASP A 73 -16.84 -3.20 2.53
C ASP A 73 -17.86 -4.00 3.35
N LYS A 74 -19.12 -3.58 3.31
CA LYS A 74 -20.23 -4.27 3.97
C LYS A 74 -20.48 -5.67 3.41
N GLU A 75 -19.92 -5.97 2.23
CA GLU A 75 -20.15 -7.22 1.49
C GLU A 75 -18.88 -8.08 1.33
N ASN A 76 -17.99 -8.13 2.33
CA ASN A 76 -16.82 -9.00 2.26
C ASN A 76 -16.02 -8.83 0.95
N GLY A 77 -15.75 -7.58 0.56
CA GLY A 77 -15.06 -7.22 -0.68
C GLY A 77 -13.96 -8.21 -1.06
N THR A 78 -14.04 -8.73 -2.28
CA THR A 78 -13.08 -9.70 -2.78
C THR A 78 -11.72 -9.03 -2.91
N PHE A 79 -10.72 -9.63 -2.25
CA PHE A 79 -9.34 -9.20 -2.45
C PHE A 79 -8.95 -9.40 -3.91
N ARG A 80 -8.35 -8.36 -4.48
CA ARG A 80 -7.82 -8.38 -5.85
C ARG A 80 -6.36 -7.91 -5.86
N PRO A 81 -5.54 -8.37 -6.82
CA PRO A 81 -4.17 -7.90 -6.95
C PRO A 81 -4.13 -6.37 -7.07
N VAL A 82 -3.15 -5.77 -6.38
CA VAL A 82 -2.83 -4.35 -6.50
C VAL A 82 -2.20 -4.12 -7.87
N THR A 83 -2.71 -3.13 -8.60
CA THR A 83 -2.11 -2.65 -9.85
C THR A 83 -1.48 -1.27 -9.67
N GLU A 84 -0.62 -0.85 -10.60
CA GLU A 84 -0.09 0.53 -10.60
C GLU A 84 -1.21 1.57 -10.67
N ARG A 85 -2.30 1.28 -11.40
CA ARG A 85 -3.48 2.15 -11.45
C ARG A 85 -4.11 2.32 -10.07
N ASP A 86 -4.13 1.27 -9.26
CA ASP A 86 -4.65 1.34 -7.90
C ASP A 86 -3.75 2.17 -6.99
N LEU A 87 -2.43 1.98 -7.06
CA LEU A 87 -1.46 2.78 -6.29
C LEU A 87 -1.59 4.27 -6.58
N ASN A 88 -1.73 4.64 -7.86
CA ASN A 88 -1.92 6.02 -8.28
C ASN A 88 -3.25 6.58 -7.76
N ALA A 89 -4.33 5.78 -7.80
CA ALA A 89 -5.63 6.19 -7.27
C ALA A 89 -5.59 6.41 -5.75
N VAL A 90 -4.88 5.55 -5.02
CA VAL A 90 -4.64 5.68 -3.57
C VAL A 90 -3.84 6.95 -3.27
N CYS A 91 -2.80 7.25 -4.06
CA CYS A 91 -2.01 8.47 -3.89
C CYS A 91 -2.88 9.73 -4.08
N LEU A 92 -3.72 9.77 -5.12
CA LEU A 92 -4.66 10.87 -5.35
C LEU A 92 -5.72 10.98 -4.25
N GLU A 93 -6.14 9.88 -3.64
CA GLU A 93 -7.02 9.91 -2.47
C GLU A 93 -6.31 10.47 -1.24
N ALA A 94 -5.09 10.04 -0.97
CA ALA A 94 -4.27 10.54 0.14
C ALA A 94 -4.05 12.06 0.03
N HIS A 95 -3.79 12.59 -1.18
CA HIS A 95 -3.70 14.04 -1.43
C HIS A 95 -4.99 14.77 -1.06
N ARG A 96 -6.16 14.23 -1.41
CA ARG A 96 -7.47 14.81 -1.03
C ARG A 96 -7.69 14.83 0.48
N HIS A 97 -6.96 14.00 1.23
CA HIS A 97 -6.97 13.96 2.68
C HIS A 97 -5.80 14.74 3.33
N GLY A 98 -5.05 15.52 2.54
CA GLY A 98 -3.99 16.39 3.04
C GLY A 98 -2.66 15.67 3.31
N ILE A 99 -2.49 14.45 2.79
CA ILE A 99 -1.27 13.66 2.94
C ILE A 99 -0.45 13.83 1.66
N ASP A 100 0.62 14.61 1.71
CA ASP A 100 1.52 14.88 0.57
C ASP A 100 2.50 13.71 0.36
N CYS A 101 1.98 12.58 -0.14
CA CYS A 101 2.77 11.40 -0.50
C CYS A 101 3.03 11.30 -2.00
N TRP A 102 4.04 10.54 -2.39
CA TRP A 102 4.29 10.19 -3.79
C TRP A 102 3.80 8.78 -4.06
N ASP A 103 3.53 8.43 -5.32
CA ASP A 103 3.14 7.06 -5.72
C ASP A 103 4.14 6.01 -5.19
N ARG A 104 5.44 6.37 -5.17
CA ARG A 104 6.51 5.53 -4.63
C ARG A 104 6.40 5.31 -3.12
N ASP A 105 5.87 6.26 -2.35
CA ASP A 105 5.67 6.10 -0.91
C ASP A 105 4.54 5.11 -0.63
N VAL A 106 3.44 5.21 -1.40
CA VAL A 106 2.35 4.22 -1.35
C VAL A 106 2.86 2.83 -1.74
N ALA A 107 3.56 2.73 -2.87
CA ALA A 107 4.13 1.46 -3.35
C ALA A 107 5.10 0.85 -2.32
N ARG A 108 5.92 1.65 -1.66
CA ARG A 108 6.85 1.19 -0.63
C ARG A 108 6.10 0.53 0.52
N MET A 109 5.02 1.13 1.01
CA MET A 109 4.23 0.54 2.10
C MET A 109 3.49 -0.72 1.64
N VAL A 110 2.83 -0.68 0.48
CA VAL A 110 1.98 -1.76 -0.03
C VAL A 110 2.77 -3.00 -0.51
N HIS A 111 4.02 -2.83 -0.93
CA HIS A 111 4.89 -3.94 -1.35
C HIS A 111 5.99 -4.27 -0.34
N SER A 112 5.96 -3.69 0.86
CA SER A 112 6.89 -4.03 1.93
C SER A 112 6.53 -5.36 2.60
N ALA A 113 7.49 -5.88 3.37
CA ALA A 113 7.28 -7.01 4.26
C ALA A 113 6.35 -6.69 5.45
N ASP A 114 5.92 -5.44 5.64
CA ASP A 114 4.95 -5.07 6.67
C ASP A 114 3.53 -5.51 6.31
N VAL A 115 3.27 -5.78 5.02
CA VAL A 115 2.01 -6.38 4.60
C VAL A 115 1.99 -7.86 4.98
N PRO A 116 0.99 -8.33 5.75
CA PRO A 116 0.98 -9.69 6.25
C PRO A 116 0.81 -10.70 5.12
N GLU A 117 1.58 -11.79 5.20
CA GLU A 117 1.43 -12.92 4.29
C GLU A 117 0.06 -13.59 4.43
N TYR A 118 -0.48 -13.98 3.29
CA TYR A 118 -1.72 -14.70 3.13
C TYR A 118 -1.46 -15.94 2.29
N HIS A 119 -1.79 -17.11 2.85
CA HIS A 119 -1.75 -18.37 2.14
C HIS A 119 -3.18 -18.84 1.83
N PRO A 120 -3.66 -18.72 0.58
CA PRO A 120 -5.04 -19.05 0.19
C PRO A 120 -5.52 -20.42 0.66
N PHE A 121 -4.73 -21.47 0.42
CA PHE A 121 -5.13 -22.83 0.83
C PHE A 121 -5.16 -23.01 2.35
N ARG A 122 -4.11 -22.60 3.08
CA ARG A 122 -4.09 -22.71 4.55
C ARG A 122 -5.29 -22.00 5.18
N GLN A 123 -5.57 -20.77 4.77
CA GLN A 123 -6.70 -20.01 5.31
C GLN A 123 -8.05 -20.55 4.86
N TYR A 124 -8.15 -21.18 3.69
CA TYR A 124 -9.34 -21.91 3.28
C TYR A 124 -9.60 -23.10 4.22
N PHE A 125 -8.63 -24.00 4.38
CA PHE A 125 -8.76 -25.19 5.20
C PHE A 125 -8.99 -24.88 6.69
N GLN A 126 -8.36 -23.82 7.23
CA GLN A 126 -8.56 -23.39 8.62
C GLN A 126 -9.95 -22.84 8.93
N ARG A 127 -10.70 -22.37 7.92
CA ARG A 127 -12.05 -21.82 8.08
C ARG A 127 -13.15 -22.84 7.77
N LEU A 128 -12.79 -24.06 7.40
CA LEU A 128 -13.78 -25.09 7.15
C LEU A 128 -14.50 -25.43 8.46
N PRO A 129 -15.83 -25.59 8.42
CA PRO A 129 -16.55 -26.15 9.56
C PRO A 129 -16.11 -27.61 9.77
N ALA A 130 -16.56 -28.20 10.88
CA ALA A 130 -16.53 -29.65 11.01
C ALA A 130 -17.21 -30.29 9.79
N TRP A 131 -16.80 -31.53 9.47
CA TRP A 131 -17.34 -32.24 8.32
C TRP A 131 -18.87 -32.30 8.39
N ASP A 132 -19.51 -31.63 7.44
CA ASP A 132 -20.97 -31.47 7.32
C ASP A 132 -21.55 -32.29 6.16
N GLY A 133 -20.77 -33.21 5.60
CA GLY A 133 -21.17 -34.04 4.46
C GLY A 133 -21.00 -33.37 3.09
N ARG A 134 -20.59 -32.10 3.02
CA ARG A 134 -20.38 -31.40 1.74
C ARG A 134 -18.94 -31.58 1.24
N ASP A 135 -18.80 -32.24 0.10
CA ASP A 135 -17.53 -32.35 -0.63
C ASP A 135 -17.08 -30.98 -1.15
N ARG A 136 -16.07 -30.44 -0.48
CA ARG A 136 -15.44 -29.16 -0.82
C ARG A 136 -14.17 -29.32 -1.66
N LEU A 137 -13.64 -30.54 -1.76
CA LEU A 137 -12.48 -30.84 -2.60
C LEU A 137 -12.88 -30.81 -4.07
N HIS A 138 -14.09 -31.26 -4.41
CA HIS A 138 -14.62 -31.17 -5.76
C HIS A 138 -14.60 -29.73 -6.31
N ASP A 139 -15.20 -28.79 -5.58
CA ASP A 139 -15.24 -27.36 -5.94
C ASP A 139 -13.83 -26.73 -6.04
N LEU A 140 -12.83 -27.33 -5.37
CA LEU A 140 -11.44 -26.89 -5.43
C LEU A 140 -10.73 -27.46 -6.67
N ALA A 141 -10.89 -28.75 -6.94
CA ALA A 141 -10.34 -29.43 -8.10
C ALA A 141 -10.83 -28.80 -9.41
N ALA A 142 -12.13 -28.51 -9.49
CA ALA A 142 -12.80 -27.93 -10.65
C ALA A 142 -12.27 -26.52 -11.02
N ARG A 143 -11.62 -25.81 -10.08
CA ARG A 143 -10.98 -24.50 -10.38
C ARG A 143 -9.69 -24.64 -11.20
N VAL A 144 -9.05 -25.80 -11.16
CA VAL A 144 -7.81 -26.08 -11.89
C VAL A 144 -8.11 -26.73 -13.23
N SER A 145 -9.01 -27.71 -13.25
CA SER A 145 -9.45 -28.39 -14.47
C SER A 145 -10.82 -29.03 -14.26
N ASP A 146 -11.61 -29.05 -15.32
CA ASP A 146 -12.90 -29.73 -15.44
C ASP A 146 -12.77 -31.22 -15.86
N SER A 147 -11.54 -31.72 -16.06
CA SER A 147 -11.30 -33.11 -16.43
C SER A 147 -11.79 -34.09 -15.35
N PRO A 148 -12.64 -35.08 -15.69
CA PRO A 148 -13.12 -36.07 -14.72
C PRO A 148 -11.98 -36.89 -14.08
N LEU A 149 -10.93 -37.19 -14.86
CA LEU A 149 -9.75 -37.92 -14.36
C LEU A 149 -8.99 -37.10 -13.32
N TRP A 150 -8.83 -35.79 -13.55
CA TRP A 150 -8.22 -34.88 -12.59
C TRP A 150 -9.01 -34.82 -11.29
N ILE A 151 -10.33 -34.60 -11.37
CA ILE A 151 -11.21 -34.50 -10.19
C ILE A 151 -11.17 -35.80 -9.38
N GLN A 152 -11.22 -36.97 -10.04
CA GLN A 152 -11.12 -38.27 -9.35
C GLN A 152 -9.75 -38.49 -8.69
N ALA A 153 -8.66 -38.08 -9.34
CA ALA A 153 -7.31 -38.20 -8.79
C ALA A 153 -7.09 -37.25 -7.61
N PHE A 154 -7.70 -36.06 -7.62
CA PHE A 154 -7.57 -35.05 -6.56
C PHE A 154 -8.17 -35.49 -5.21
N HIS A 155 -9.06 -36.49 -5.22
CA HIS A 155 -9.63 -37.08 -4.01
C HIS A 155 -8.79 -38.21 -3.40
N ARG A 156 -7.68 -38.61 -4.04
CA ARG A 156 -6.80 -39.68 -3.57
C ARG A 156 -5.56 -39.11 -2.89
#